data_AF-A0AAW0HHS2-F1
#
_entry.id   AF-A0AAW0HHS2-F1
#
_cell.length_a   1.000
_cell.length_b   1.000
_cell.length_c   1.000
_cell.angle_alpha   90.00
_cell.angle_beta   90.00
_cell.angle_gamma   90.00
#
_symmetry.space_group_name_H-M   'P 1'
#
loop_
_entity.id
_entity.type
_entity.pdbx_description
1 polymer ?
#
loop_
_entity_poly.entity_id
_entity_poly.type
_entity_poly.pdbx_seq_one_letter_code
_entity_poly.pdbx_strand_id
1 'polypeptide(L)'
;MKQEFKEICTFLRNGDTKVWDTPQEAPYAYKSNEWVRYDNIRSFSVKAQWLKQNNFGGAMIWAFDLDDFNGSFCDQGKFPLTSTLNKALGVSTSCTASDVPSEPVTSPPVNRSRSRSGWGVGALDAVDSVLAKLMACTLWPMTDMPSGTAPVESHT
;
A
#
# COMPACT_ATOMS: atom_id res chain seq x y z
N MET A 1 12.21 -2.92 0.12
CA MET A 1 11.73 -4.07 -0.65
C MET A 1 10.22 -3.96 -0.73
N LYS A 2 9.63 -3.89 -1.93
CA LYS A 2 8.16 -3.94 -2.11
C LYS A 2 7.76 -5.41 -1.97
N GLN A 3 6.76 -5.72 -1.14
CA GLN A 3 6.30 -7.09 -0.97
C GLN A 3 4.97 -7.27 -1.68
N GLU A 4 4.87 -8.31 -2.50
CA GLU A 4 3.68 -8.64 -3.26
C GLU A 4 2.76 -9.52 -2.42
N PHE A 5 1.49 -9.13 -2.24
CA PHE A 5 0.57 -9.83 -1.34
C PHE A 5 0.32 -11.28 -1.77
N LYS A 6 0.27 -11.52 -3.09
CA LYS A 6 0.16 -12.87 -3.68
C LYS A 6 1.35 -13.77 -3.32
N GLU A 7 2.57 -13.23 -3.27
CA GLU A 7 3.78 -13.98 -2.89
C GLU A 7 3.79 -14.26 -1.40
N ILE A 8 3.38 -13.28 -0.60
CA ILE A 8 3.21 -13.43 0.84
C ILE A 8 2.26 -14.59 1.12
N CYS A 9 1.09 -14.68 0.47
CA CYS A 9 0.19 -15.82 0.68
C CYS A 9 0.82 -17.19 0.38
N THR A 10 1.75 -17.25 -0.57
CA THR A 10 2.53 -18.47 -0.83
C THR A 10 3.51 -18.75 0.31
N PHE A 11 4.20 -17.74 0.83
CA PHE A 11 5.03 -17.85 2.03
C PHE A 11 4.21 -18.34 3.24
N LEU A 12 3.00 -17.76 3.43
CA LEU A 12 2.08 -18.08 4.53
C LEU A 12 1.51 -19.51 4.50
N ARG A 13 1.59 -20.18 3.35
CA ARG A 13 1.16 -21.58 3.17
C ARG A 13 2.29 -22.57 3.48
N ASN A 14 3.54 -22.11 3.49
CA ASN A 14 4.73 -22.96 3.57
C ASN A 14 5.20 -23.19 5.03
N GLY A 15 4.30 -23.06 6.02
CA GLY A 15 4.56 -23.41 7.41
C GLY A 15 5.37 -22.37 8.20
N ASP A 16 5.17 -21.10 7.89
CA ASP A 16 5.69 -19.94 8.60
C ASP A 16 4.92 -19.65 9.91
N THR A 17 5.54 -18.88 10.80
CA THR A 17 4.88 -18.35 12.00
C THR A 17 4.35 -16.94 11.74
N LYS A 18 3.05 -16.74 11.92
CA LYS A 18 2.37 -15.45 11.76
C LYS A 18 2.21 -14.76 13.12
N VAL A 19 2.60 -13.50 13.20
CA VAL A 19 2.49 -12.69 14.42
C VAL A 19 1.84 -11.34 14.09
N TRP A 20 1.00 -10.84 15.00
CA TRP A 20 0.42 -9.50 14.92
C TRP A 20 1.27 -8.52 15.73
N ASP A 21 1.81 -7.49 15.07
CA ASP A 21 2.51 -6.39 15.70
C ASP A 21 1.48 -5.34 16.14
N THR A 22 1.09 -5.39 17.41
CA THR A 22 0.04 -4.52 17.97
C THR A 22 0.41 -3.03 17.87
N PRO A 23 1.61 -2.58 18.26
CA PRO A 23 2.02 -1.19 18.09
C PRO A 23 1.90 -0.64 16.67
N GLN A 24 2.10 -1.49 15.64
CA GLN A 24 2.07 -1.08 14.24
C GLN A 24 0.77 -1.43 13.52
N GLU A 25 -0.14 -2.13 14.20
CA GLU A 25 -1.41 -2.66 13.66
C GLU A 25 -1.22 -3.38 12.31
N ALA A 26 -0.16 -4.18 12.22
CA ALA A 26 0.22 -4.91 11.00
C ALA A 26 0.79 -6.29 11.33
N PRO A 27 0.61 -7.28 10.44
CA PRO A 27 1.21 -8.59 10.62
C PRO A 27 2.67 -8.64 10.14
N TYR A 28 3.42 -9.56 10.73
CA TYR A 28 4.63 -10.09 10.13
C TYR A 28 4.63 -11.61 10.22
N ALA A 29 5.40 -12.24 9.35
CA ALA A 29 5.65 -13.66 9.39
C ALA A 29 7.15 -13.94 9.29
N TYR A 30 7.57 -15.08 9.80
CA TYR A 30 8.96 -15.51 9.72
C TYR A 30 9.09 -17.02 9.63
N LYS A 31 10.18 -17.44 9.01
CA LYS A 31 10.60 -18.84 8.89
C LYS A 31 12.13 -18.89 8.90
N SER A 32 12.69 -19.56 9.91
CA SER A 32 14.15 -19.61 10.12
C SER A 32 14.76 -18.19 10.17
N ASN A 33 15.57 -17.81 9.18
CA ASN A 33 16.23 -16.51 9.10
C ASN A 33 15.54 -15.52 8.15
N GLU A 34 14.41 -15.92 7.56
CA GLU A 34 13.63 -15.08 6.66
C GLU A 34 12.43 -14.49 7.42
N TRP A 35 12.22 -13.19 7.25
CA TRP A 35 11.06 -12.50 7.82
C TRP A 35 10.44 -11.59 6.77
N VAL A 36 9.12 -11.43 6.90
CA VAL A 36 8.30 -10.71 5.94
C VAL A 36 7.26 -9.91 6.73
N ARG A 37 7.32 -8.58 6.66
CA ARG A 37 6.27 -7.70 7.23
C ARG A 37 5.36 -7.25 6.12
N TYR A 38 4.08 -7.52 6.27
CA TYR A 38 3.11 -7.35 5.20
C TYR A 38 1.85 -6.66 5.71
N ASP A 39 0.91 -6.43 4.78
CA ASP A 39 -0.44 -5.99 5.09
C ASP A 39 -1.45 -7.08 4.74
N ASN A 40 -2.52 -7.18 5.51
CA ASN A 40 -3.62 -8.09 5.26
C ASN A 40 -4.97 -7.35 5.36
N ILE A 41 -6.08 -8.07 5.17
CA ILE A 41 -7.44 -7.52 5.28
C ILE A 41 -7.66 -6.77 6.61
N ARG A 42 -7.12 -7.30 7.72
CA ARG A 42 -7.25 -6.67 9.04
C ARG A 42 -6.50 -5.34 9.10
N SER A 43 -5.22 -5.30 8.73
CA SER A 43 -4.42 -4.07 8.78
C SER A 43 -4.94 -3.01 7.80
N PHE A 44 -5.40 -3.41 6.62
CA PHE A 44 -6.06 -2.50 5.68
C PHE A 44 -7.34 -1.89 6.26
N SER A 45 -8.14 -2.69 6.97
CA SER A 45 -9.35 -2.20 7.63
C SER A 45 -9.03 -1.18 8.73
N VAL A 46 -8.01 -1.46 9.56
CA VAL A 46 -7.57 -0.56 10.64
C VAL A 46 -7.02 0.75 10.06
N LYS A 47 -6.16 0.66 9.04
CA LYS A 47 -5.61 1.85 8.36
C LYS A 47 -6.71 2.69 7.71
N ALA A 48 -7.71 2.06 7.08
CA ALA A 48 -8.85 2.78 6.50
C ALA A 48 -9.71 3.47 7.58
N GLN A 49 -9.90 2.85 8.74
CA GLN A 49 -10.58 3.48 9.87
C GLN A 49 -9.78 4.67 10.40
N TRP A 50 -8.47 4.53 10.55
CA TRP A 50 -7.59 5.61 10.97
C TRP A 50 -7.64 6.79 10.00
N LEU A 51 -7.63 6.54 8.68
CA LEU A 51 -7.77 7.60 7.67
C LEU A 51 -9.07 8.40 7.85
N LYS A 52 -10.19 7.70 8.08
CA LYS A 52 -11.48 8.34 8.34
C LYS A 52 -11.49 9.15 9.63
N GLN A 53 -10.93 8.60 10.71
CA GLN A 53 -10.86 9.29 12.02
C GLN A 53 -10.02 10.57 11.96
N ASN A 54 -9.05 10.62 11.04
CA ASN A 54 -8.15 11.77 10.87
C ASN A 54 -8.55 12.68 9.69
N ASN A 55 -9.73 12.48 9.09
CA ASN A 55 -10.25 13.31 7.99
C ASN A 55 -9.32 13.40 6.76
N PHE A 56 -8.62 12.32 6.42
CA PHE A 56 -7.87 12.24 5.16
C PHE A 56 -8.81 12.03 3.97
N GLY A 57 -8.40 12.53 2.79
CA GLY A 57 -9.20 12.46 1.56
C GLY A 57 -9.28 11.08 0.90
N GLY A 58 -8.48 10.12 1.34
CA GLY A 58 -8.48 8.76 0.79
C GLY A 58 -7.16 8.03 1.00
N ALA A 59 -6.98 6.94 0.25
CA ALA A 59 -5.76 6.15 0.23
C ALA A 59 -5.34 5.85 -1.20
N MET A 60 -4.04 5.69 -1.42
CA MET A 60 -3.46 5.23 -2.68
C MET A 60 -2.87 3.84 -2.48
N ILE A 61 -3.13 2.94 -3.43
CA ILE A 61 -2.59 1.57 -3.41
C ILE A 61 -1.35 1.51 -4.29
N TRP A 62 -0.23 1.15 -3.69
CA TRP A 62 1.00 0.83 -4.41
C TRP A 62 1.34 -0.66 -4.22
N ALA A 63 1.21 -1.52 -5.24
CA ALA A 63 0.57 -1.28 -6.53
C ALA A 63 -0.55 -2.31 -6.74
N PHE A 64 -1.52 -1.95 -7.57
CA PHE A 64 -2.75 -2.71 -7.78
C PHE A 64 -2.48 -4.14 -8.29
N ASP A 65 -1.42 -4.33 -9.07
CA ASP A 65 -0.95 -5.61 -9.61
C ASP A 65 -0.23 -6.51 -8.59
N LEU A 66 0.07 -5.98 -7.40
CA LEU A 66 0.67 -6.71 -6.29
C LEU A 66 -0.38 -7.35 -5.36
N ASP A 67 -1.66 -7.02 -5.53
CA ASP A 67 -2.78 -7.67 -4.85
C ASP A 67 -3.03 -9.06 -5.46
N ASP A 68 -3.80 -9.92 -4.77
CA ASP A 68 -4.26 -11.19 -5.35
C ASP A 68 -5.42 -10.94 -6.33
N PHE A 69 -5.08 -10.39 -7.49
CA PHE A 69 -6.03 -9.92 -8.49
C PHE A 69 -6.95 -11.03 -9.04
N ASN A 70 -6.45 -12.27 -9.11
CA ASN A 70 -7.23 -13.41 -9.59
C ASN A 70 -7.91 -14.20 -8.45
N GLY A 71 -7.49 -13.98 -7.20
CA GLY A 71 -8.00 -14.68 -6.02
C GLY A 71 -7.50 -16.12 -5.88
N SER A 72 -6.37 -16.46 -6.51
CA SER A 72 -5.85 -17.83 -6.58
C SER A 72 -4.79 -18.15 -5.51
N PHE A 73 -4.27 -17.14 -4.81
CA PHE A 73 -3.13 -17.28 -3.90
C PHE A 73 -3.52 -17.23 -2.43
N CYS A 74 -4.54 -16.45 -2.08
CA CYS A 74 -4.86 -16.16 -0.69
C CYS A 74 -6.19 -16.78 -0.22
N ASP A 75 -6.98 -17.37 -1.13
CA ASP A 75 -8.34 -17.88 -0.86
C ASP A 75 -9.29 -16.80 -0.27
N GLN A 76 -9.05 -15.53 -0.63
CA GLN A 76 -9.77 -14.36 -0.12
C GLN A 76 -10.60 -13.65 -1.19
N GLY A 77 -10.77 -14.28 -2.36
CA GLY A 77 -11.43 -13.69 -3.52
C GLY A 77 -10.51 -12.76 -4.30
N LYS A 78 -11.05 -12.09 -5.33
CA LYS A 78 -10.29 -11.18 -6.19
C LYS A 78 -10.06 -9.84 -5.49
N PHE A 79 -8.83 -9.33 -5.60
CA PHE A 79 -8.43 -8.04 -5.04
C PHE A 79 -8.77 -7.90 -3.54
N PRO A 80 -8.33 -8.84 -2.69
CA PRO A 80 -8.74 -8.85 -1.28
C PRO A 80 -8.34 -7.59 -0.54
N LEU A 81 -7.15 -7.02 -0.79
CA LEU A 81 -6.72 -5.79 -0.11
C LEU A 81 -7.44 -4.56 -0.67
N THR A 82 -7.49 -4.44 -1.99
CA THR A 82 -8.13 -3.30 -2.67
C THR A 82 -9.63 -3.24 -2.39
N SER A 83 -10.32 -4.39 -2.44
CA SER A 83 -11.75 -4.46 -2.14
C SER A 83 -12.04 -4.13 -0.68
N THR A 84 -11.15 -4.51 0.24
CA THR A 84 -11.26 -4.13 1.66
C THR A 84 -11.17 -2.62 1.82
N LEU A 85 -10.22 -1.97 1.15
CA LEU A 85 -10.06 -0.52 1.21
C LEU A 85 -11.26 0.21 0.61
N ASN A 86 -11.72 -0.21 -0.58
CA ASN A 86 -12.90 0.37 -1.24
C ASN A 86 -14.14 0.27 -0.37
N LYS A 87 -14.39 -0.90 0.24
CA LYS A 87 -15.50 -1.10 1.18
C LYS A 87 -15.37 -0.20 2.40
N ALA A 88 -14.19 -0.13 2.99
CA ALA A 88 -13.96 0.63 4.22
C ALA A 88 -14.06 2.15 4.02
N LEU A 89 -13.66 2.65 2.84
CA LEU A 89 -13.73 4.06 2.45
C LEU A 89 -15.05 4.45 1.74
N GLY A 90 -15.94 3.49 1.47
CA GLY A 90 -17.22 3.76 0.82
C GLY A 90 -17.12 4.12 -0.66
N VAL A 91 -16.09 3.62 -1.36
CA VAL A 91 -15.92 3.84 -2.80
C VAL A 91 -16.93 3.00 -3.56
N SER A 92 -17.95 3.64 -4.13
CA SER A 92 -18.94 2.99 -5.00
C SER A 92 -18.37 2.79 -6.41
N THR A 93 -18.51 1.58 -6.96
CA THR A 93 -18.19 1.26 -8.37
C THR A 93 -19.11 1.91 -9.39
N SER A 94 -20.14 2.65 -8.95
CA SER A 94 -21.01 3.44 -9.82
C SER A 94 -20.35 4.77 -10.18
N CYS A 95 -19.19 4.70 -10.85
CA CYS A 95 -18.80 5.79 -11.72
C CYS A 95 -19.61 5.61 -13.00
N THR A 96 -20.86 6.08 -13.03
CA THR A 96 -21.51 6.37 -14.30
C THR A 96 -20.66 7.45 -14.93
N ALA A 97 -20.00 7.16 -16.06
CA ALA A 97 -19.43 8.21 -16.87
C ALA A 97 -20.55 9.21 -17.10
N SER A 98 -20.37 10.43 -16.60
CA SER A 98 -21.34 11.48 -16.90
C SER A 98 -21.35 11.60 -18.42
N ASP A 99 -22.51 11.38 -19.06
CA ASP A 99 -22.76 11.62 -20.48
C ASP A 99 -22.67 13.14 -20.77
N VAL A 100 -21.57 13.78 -20.40
CA VAL A 100 -21.23 15.10 -20.89
C VAL A 100 -20.66 14.87 -22.28
N PRO A 101 -21.34 15.33 -23.36
CA PRO A 101 -20.74 15.33 -24.68
C PRO A 101 -19.44 16.11 -24.57
N SER A 102 -18.31 15.45 -24.77
CA SER A 102 -17.04 16.13 -24.93
C SER A 102 -17.17 17.04 -26.15
N GLU A 103 -17.29 18.35 -25.91
CA GLU A 103 -17.20 19.40 -26.93
C GLU A 103 -16.01 19.10 -27.86
N PRO A 104 -16.16 19.22 -29.19
CA PRO A 104 -15.10 18.87 -30.13
C PRO A 104 -13.90 19.77 -29.90
N VAL A 105 -12.81 19.18 -29.38
CA VAL A 105 -11.52 19.85 -29.23
C VAL A 105 -11.01 20.20 -30.61
N THR A 106 -11.19 21.45 -31.01
CA THR A 106 -10.61 21.99 -32.24
C THR A 106 -9.11 22.12 -32.03
N SER A 107 -8.32 21.28 -32.69
CA SER A 107 -6.86 21.26 -32.58
C SER A 107 -6.25 22.60 -33.01
N PRO A 108 -5.36 23.23 -32.22
CA PRO A 108 -4.61 24.40 -32.67
C PRO A 108 -3.52 24.01 -33.69
N PRO A 109 -3.14 24.92 -34.62
CA PRO A 109 -2.19 24.62 -35.68
C PRO A 109 -0.78 24.35 -35.12
N VAL A 110 -0.19 23.26 -35.58
CA VAL A 110 1.21 22.90 -35.34
C VAL A 110 2.11 23.98 -35.94
N ASN A 111 2.89 24.66 -35.09
CA ASN A 111 4.06 25.38 -35.53
C ASN A 111 5.23 25.06 -34.59
N ARG A 112 6.20 24.32 -35.12
CA ARG A 112 7.47 24.03 -34.45
C ARG A 112 8.27 25.31 -34.33
N SER A 113 8.43 25.80 -33.11
CA SER A 113 9.62 26.54 -32.71
C SER A 113 10.13 25.99 -31.38
N ARG A 114 11.30 25.37 -31.45
CA ARG A 114 12.04 24.84 -30.31
C ARG A 114 12.63 26.03 -29.57
N SER A 115 12.01 26.44 -28.46
CA SER A 115 12.70 27.19 -27.43
C SER A 115 12.39 26.59 -26.07
N ARG A 116 13.48 26.36 -25.33
CA ARG A 116 13.62 25.48 -24.20
C ARG A 116 13.46 26.34 -22.95
N SER A 117 12.35 26.21 -22.24
CA SER A 117 12.22 26.65 -20.85
C SER A 117 11.67 25.49 -20.03
N GLY A 118 12.47 25.10 -19.04
CA GLY A 118 12.32 23.85 -18.30
C GLY A 118 11.08 23.83 -17.43
N TRP A 119 10.35 22.71 -17.51
CA TRP A 119 9.44 22.30 -16.46
C TRP A 119 10.29 21.75 -15.33
N GLY A 120 10.33 22.49 -14.23
CA GLY A 120 11.08 22.15 -13.05
C GLY A 120 10.70 20.77 -12.56
N VAL A 121 11.73 19.95 -12.36
CA VAL A 121 11.73 18.62 -11.75
C VAL A 121 11.21 18.57 -10.30
N GLY A 122 10.58 19.64 -9.78
CA GLY A 122 10.28 19.80 -8.34
C GLY A 122 8.86 19.46 -7.89
N ALA A 123 7.94 19.04 -8.77
CA ALA A 123 6.56 18.70 -8.38
C ALA A 123 6.39 17.23 -7.94
N LEU A 124 7.29 16.34 -8.37
CA LEU A 124 7.34 14.95 -7.90
C LEU A 124 7.95 14.88 -6.48
N ASP A 125 8.87 15.79 -6.16
CA ASP A 125 9.53 15.83 -4.86
C ASP A 125 8.58 16.24 -3.72
N ALA A 126 7.53 17.02 -4.00
CA ALA A 126 6.59 17.49 -3.00
C ALA A 126 5.54 16.43 -2.60
N VAL A 127 5.07 15.62 -3.56
CA VAL A 127 4.19 14.48 -3.28
C VAL A 127 4.96 13.35 -2.60
N ASP A 128 6.22 13.13 -2.96
CA ASP A 128 7.11 12.21 -2.25
C ASP A 128 7.44 12.71 -0.83
N SER A 129 7.52 14.01 -0.57
CA SER A 129 7.75 14.53 0.79
C SER A 129 6.52 14.40 1.70
N VAL A 130 5.30 14.51 1.16
CA VAL A 130 4.06 14.24 1.92
C VAL A 130 3.88 12.73 2.13
N LEU A 131 4.20 11.90 1.14
CA LEU A 131 4.17 10.44 1.26
C LEU A 131 5.26 9.92 2.20
N ALA A 132 6.46 10.50 2.15
CA ALA A 132 7.54 10.24 3.10
C ALA A 132 7.21 10.77 4.49
N LYS A 133 6.47 11.89 4.65
CA LYS A 133 5.99 12.35 5.96
C LYS A 133 4.85 11.51 6.53
N LEU A 134 3.99 10.93 5.69
CA LEU A 134 2.98 9.95 6.12
C LEU A 134 3.61 8.58 6.43
N MET A 135 4.65 8.18 5.70
CA MET A 135 5.47 6.99 5.99
C MET A 135 6.45 7.22 7.17
N ALA A 136 6.81 8.46 7.49
CA ALA A 136 7.76 8.82 8.56
C ALA A 136 7.08 9.30 9.86
N CYS A 137 5.79 9.68 9.86
CA CYS A 137 5.08 9.91 11.14
C CYS A 137 4.88 8.62 11.94
N THR A 138 5.17 7.44 11.37
CA THR A 138 5.24 6.16 12.08
C THR A 138 6.66 5.75 12.49
N LEU A 139 7.67 6.61 12.30
CA LEU A 139 9.02 6.49 12.89
C LEU A 139 9.28 7.70 13.79
N TRP A 140 9.03 7.68 15.11
CA TRP A 140 9.98 7.33 16.20
C TRP A 140 9.19 7.57 17.56
N PRO A 141 9.51 6.93 18.72
CA PRO A 141 10.88 6.61 19.04
C PRO A 141 11.31 5.19 18.71
N MET A 142 12.07 5.08 17.63
CA MET A 142 12.98 4.00 17.27
C MET A 142 14.33 4.20 18.00
N THR A 143 14.39 4.78 19.21
CA THR A 143 15.65 4.81 19.96
C THR A 143 15.70 3.52 20.75
N ASP A 144 16.62 2.66 20.34
CA ASP A 144 17.02 1.38 20.94
C ASP A 144 16.05 0.20 20.75
N MET A 145 16.24 -0.53 19.64
CA MET A 145 16.28 -1.99 19.75
C MET A 145 17.71 -2.45 19.49
N PRO A 146 18.36 -3.11 20.47
CA PRO A 146 19.66 -3.69 20.26
C PRO A 146 19.55 -4.75 19.18
N SER A 147 20.63 -4.97 18.44
CA SER A 147 20.87 -6.19 17.67
C SER A 147 20.72 -7.40 18.59
N GLY A 148 19.47 -7.86 18.74
CA GLY A 148 19.06 -8.93 19.62
C GLY A 148 18.94 -10.21 18.82
N THR A 149 19.92 -11.08 19.00
CA THR A 149 19.87 -12.52 18.72
C THR A 149 18.53 -13.14 19.12
N ALA A 150 18.01 -14.01 18.27
CA ALA A 150 16.83 -14.83 18.55
C ALA A 150 16.99 -15.58 19.89
N PRO A 151 15.92 -15.75 20.69
CA PRO A 151 15.97 -16.58 21.88
C PRO A 151 16.19 -18.03 21.45
N VAL A 152 17.30 -18.61 21.92
CA VAL A 152 17.50 -20.06 21.91
C VAL A 152 16.57 -20.61 22.99
N GLU A 153 15.47 -21.26 22.59
CA GLU A 153 14.72 -22.11 23.52
C GLU A 153 15.58 -23.33 23.84
N SER A 154 16.00 -23.42 25.10
CA SER A 154 16.67 -24.59 25.66
C SER A 154 15.65 -25.71 25.85
N HIS A 155 15.82 -26.79 25.10
CA HIS A 155 15.23 -28.08 25.44
C HIS A 155 15.75 -28.55 26.80
N THR A 156 14.85 -29.01 27.66
CA THR A 156 15.14 -29.98 28.72
C THR A 156 14.10 -31.08 28.64
#